data_AF-A0A925DI25-F1
#
_entry.id   AF-A0A925DI25-F1
#
_cell.length_a   1.000
_cell.length_b   1.000
_cell.length_c   1.000
_cell.angle_alpha   90.00
_cell.angle_beta   90.00
_cell.angle_gamma   90.00
#
_symmetry.space_group_name_H-M   'P 1'
#
loop_
_entity.id
_entity.type
_entity.pdbx_description
1 polymer ?
#
loop_
_entity_poly.entity_id
_entity_poly.type
_entity_poly.pdbx_seq_one_letter_code
_entity_poly.pdbx_strand_id
1 'polypeptide(L)'
;MSAVRPSRFGAALAALALAACSVTPTSIVTQPTRPAYPYAEPGPAASSGAIFQSSAYRPLFEDRRARQVGDLISIVITEKTNAVKAGASSGNKSGSVNFGLPGPVQSRFGGSVSTSAASKFGDADNQSASNAFTGTIGVTVIEVLPNGNLMVAGEKQIGMNKGVEFIRFSGLINPDNIATGNTVSSTQVADARVEYRTNSQLDRAEVAAMASRFFQSLLPF
;
A
#
# COMPACT_ATOMS: atom_id res chain seq x y z
N MET A 1 13.97 -36.60 -37.42
CA MET A 1 13.18 -35.43 -37.00
C MET A 1 12.33 -35.85 -35.81
N SER A 2 12.74 -35.49 -34.60
CA SER A 2 12.15 -36.00 -33.36
C SER A 2 10.91 -35.18 -33.00
N ALA A 3 9.75 -35.82 -32.95
CA ALA A 3 8.47 -35.19 -32.66
C ALA A 3 8.42 -34.76 -31.18
N VAL A 4 8.50 -33.45 -30.94
CA VAL A 4 8.35 -32.88 -29.60
C VAL A 4 6.90 -33.04 -29.16
N ARG A 5 6.68 -33.83 -28.10
CA ARG A 5 5.34 -34.07 -27.52
C ARG A 5 4.70 -32.75 -27.05
N PRO A 6 3.45 -32.44 -27.46
CA PRO A 6 2.78 -31.17 -27.15
C PRO A 6 2.52 -30.95 -25.65
N SER A 7 2.57 -32.00 -24.83
CA SER A 7 2.38 -31.91 -23.38
C SER A 7 3.50 -31.16 -22.64
N ARG A 8 4.72 -31.12 -23.20
CA ARG A 8 5.84 -30.38 -22.57
C ARG A 8 5.79 -28.87 -22.86
N PHE A 9 5.17 -28.48 -23.97
CA PHE A 9 4.96 -27.06 -24.31
C PHE A 9 3.87 -26.42 -23.43
N GLY A 10 2.78 -27.15 -23.13
CA GLY A 10 1.72 -26.65 -22.26
C GLY A 10 2.17 -26.40 -20.81
N ALA A 11 2.99 -27.29 -20.26
CA ALA A 11 3.53 -27.14 -18.90
C ALA A 11 4.50 -25.94 -18.78
N ALA A 12 5.31 -25.69 -19.81
CA ALA A 12 6.22 -24.54 -19.84
C ALA A 12 5.46 -23.21 -19.95
N LEU A 13 4.36 -23.17 -20.71
CA LEU A 13 3.53 -21.96 -20.87
C LEU A 13 2.75 -21.64 -19.60
N ALA A 14 2.27 -22.67 -18.87
CA ALA A 14 1.64 -22.50 -17.56
C ALA A 14 2.64 -21.97 -16.51
N ALA A 15 3.86 -22.49 -16.47
CA ALA A 15 4.90 -22.00 -15.57
C ALA A 15 5.26 -20.52 -15.86
N LEU A 16 5.27 -20.11 -17.13
CA LEU A 16 5.50 -18.72 -17.52
C LEU A 16 4.34 -17.80 -17.10
N ALA A 17 3.10 -18.28 -17.18
CA ALA A 17 1.91 -17.52 -16.77
C ALA A 17 1.84 -17.30 -15.26
N LEU A 18 2.28 -18.27 -14.45
CA LEU A 18 2.35 -18.10 -12.99
C LEU A 18 3.47 -17.14 -12.55
N ALA A 19 4.58 -17.07 -13.30
CA ALA A 19 5.69 -16.16 -13.00
C ALA A 19 5.36 -14.67 -13.28
N ALA A 20 4.36 -14.38 -14.11
CA ALA A 20 3.98 -13.01 -14.47
C ALA A 20 3.22 -12.26 -13.35
N CYS A 21 2.72 -12.95 -12.32
CA CYS A 21 1.96 -12.34 -11.23
C CYS A 21 2.82 -11.81 -10.07
N SER A 22 4.15 -11.95 -10.09
CA SER A 22 5.01 -11.61 -8.94
C SER A 22 5.64 -10.21 -8.98
N VAL A 23 5.16 -9.28 -9.81
CA VAL A 23 5.68 -7.90 -9.83
C VAL A 23 5.11 -7.13 -8.64
N THR A 24 5.88 -7.01 -7.56
CA THR A 24 5.51 -6.15 -6.42
C THR A 24 5.75 -4.68 -6.76
N PRO A 25 4.78 -3.77 -6.53
CA PRO A 25 4.97 -2.34 -6.76
C PRO A 25 6.02 -1.74 -5.81
N THR A 26 6.81 -0.81 -6.35
CA THR A 26 7.86 -0.05 -5.64
C THR A 26 7.26 0.91 -4.63
N SER A 27 7.98 1.16 -3.53
CA SER A 27 7.63 2.16 -2.50
C SER A 27 7.47 3.55 -3.11
N ILE A 28 6.46 4.34 -2.68
CA ILE A 28 6.31 5.73 -3.11
C ILE A 28 7.25 6.66 -2.35
N VAL A 29 7.60 6.29 -1.11
CA VAL A 29 8.61 6.98 -0.30
C VAL A 29 10.00 6.58 -0.80
N THR A 30 10.62 7.48 -1.54
CA THR A 30 11.94 7.27 -2.16
C THR A 30 13.09 7.72 -1.26
N GLN A 31 12.80 8.49 -0.21
CA GLN A 31 13.80 9.01 0.73
C GLN A 31 14.27 7.93 1.71
N PRO A 32 15.55 8.00 2.14
CA PRO A 32 16.04 7.16 3.22
C PRO A 32 15.23 7.47 4.48
N THR A 33 14.45 6.48 4.90
CA THR A 33 13.51 6.60 6.01
C THR A 33 14.15 6.27 7.36
N ARG A 34 15.41 5.82 7.34
CA ARG A 34 16.22 5.70 8.54
C ARG A 34 16.62 7.09 9.00
N PRO A 35 16.56 7.38 10.31
CA PRO A 35 17.07 8.63 10.83
C PRO A 35 18.51 8.78 10.35
N ALA A 36 18.83 9.92 9.76
CA ALA A 36 20.22 10.32 9.57
C ALA A 36 20.82 10.36 10.97
N TYR A 37 21.54 9.31 11.36
CA TYR A 37 22.44 9.42 12.50
C TYR A 37 23.34 10.62 12.16
N PRO A 38 23.53 11.57 13.09
CA PRO A 38 24.53 12.58 12.89
C PRO A 38 25.88 11.86 12.84
N TYR A 39 26.27 11.40 11.66
CA TYR A 39 27.67 11.27 11.37
C TYR A 39 28.19 12.68 11.53
N ALA A 40 29.12 12.88 12.45
CA ALA A 40 29.84 14.14 12.56
C ALA A 40 30.63 14.28 11.25
N GLU A 41 29.98 14.76 10.20
CA GLU A 41 30.68 15.37 9.10
C GLU A 41 31.52 16.46 9.73
N PRO A 42 32.85 16.48 9.53
CA PRO A 42 33.67 17.58 9.99
C PRO A 42 33.09 18.83 9.35
N GLY A 43 32.31 19.59 10.12
CA GLY A 43 31.72 20.83 9.65
C GLY A 43 32.83 21.70 9.07
N PRO A 44 32.55 22.48 8.01
CA PRO A 44 33.54 23.39 7.44
C PRO A 44 34.21 24.13 8.58
N ALA A 45 35.55 24.08 8.62
CA ALA A 45 36.35 24.65 9.69
C ALA A 45 35.79 26.03 10.05
N ALA A 46 35.36 26.19 11.30
CA ALA A 46 34.87 27.46 11.83
C ALA A 46 35.76 28.59 11.31
N SER A 47 35.18 29.58 10.63
CA SER A 47 35.96 30.75 10.21
C SER A 47 36.55 31.35 11.49
N SER A 48 37.88 31.31 11.59
CA SER A 48 38.65 31.41 12.84
C SER A 48 38.68 32.83 13.46
N GLY A 49 37.63 33.63 13.30
CA GLY A 49 37.59 35.01 13.79
C GLY A 49 36.23 35.49 14.30
N ALA A 50 35.13 34.75 14.11
CA ALA A 50 33.81 35.17 14.59
C ALA A 50 33.35 34.31 15.79
N ILE A 51 32.93 34.96 16.89
CA ILE A 51 32.29 34.31 18.03
C ILE A 51 30.90 33.75 17.63
N PHE A 52 30.25 34.39 16.66
CA PHE A 52 28.94 34.01 16.18
C PHE A 52 29.02 32.95 15.08
N GLN A 53 28.38 31.81 15.30
CA GLN A 53 28.20 30.75 14.31
C GLN A 53 26.71 30.52 14.07
N SER A 54 26.24 30.86 12.86
CA SER A 54 24.83 30.67 12.47
C SER A 54 24.41 29.19 12.52
N SER A 55 25.34 28.26 12.28
CA SER A 55 25.10 26.82 12.34
C SER A 55 24.91 26.27 13.76
N ALA A 56 25.42 26.96 14.78
CA ALA A 56 25.26 26.57 16.19
C ALA A 56 24.29 27.49 16.95
N TYR A 57 23.72 28.49 16.28
CA TYR A 57 22.83 29.45 16.89
C TYR A 57 21.51 28.78 17.32
N ARG A 58 21.34 28.64 18.63
CA ARG A 58 20.08 28.21 19.25
C ARG A 58 19.59 29.35 20.15
N PRO A 59 18.54 30.08 19.75
CA PRO A 59 18.01 31.18 20.54
C PRO A 59 17.53 30.67 21.90
N LEU A 60 17.94 31.35 22.97
CA LEU A 60 17.58 31.00 24.35
C LEU A 60 16.16 31.43 24.73
N PHE A 61 15.57 32.35 23.96
CA PHE A 61 14.28 33.00 24.25
C PHE A 61 13.24 32.81 23.14
N GLU A 62 13.53 31.98 22.13
CA GLU A 62 12.55 31.60 21.11
C GLU A 62 12.03 30.20 21.44
N ASP A 63 10.75 29.96 21.13
CA ASP A 63 10.20 28.61 21.19
C ASP A 63 11.07 27.65 20.35
N ARG A 64 11.40 26.50 20.94
CA ARG A 64 12.25 25.52 20.29
C ARG A 64 11.51 24.92 19.09
N ARG A 65 11.90 25.38 17.90
CA ARG A 65 11.45 24.88 16.59
C ARG A 65 12.56 24.14 15.87
N ALA A 66 12.21 23.07 15.18
CA ALA A 66 13.13 22.33 14.32
C ALA A 66 13.64 23.22 13.18
N ARG A 67 14.97 23.31 13.03
CA ARG A 67 15.65 24.13 12.02
C ARG A 67 16.92 23.47 11.46
N GLN A 68 17.40 22.41 12.09
CA GLN A 68 18.66 21.77 11.75
C GLN A 68 18.45 20.30 11.38
N VAL A 69 19.39 19.76 10.61
CA VAL A 69 19.45 18.32 10.31
C VAL A 69 19.50 17.53 11.62
N GLY A 70 18.70 16.47 11.70
CA GLY A 70 18.55 15.64 12.90
C GLY A 70 17.51 16.15 13.91
N ASP A 71 16.92 17.34 13.72
CA ASP A 71 15.79 17.76 14.54
C ASP A 71 14.56 16.86 14.29
N LEU A 72 13.81 16.60 15.36
CA LEU A 72 12.61 15.76 15.35
C LEU A 72 11.36 16.61 15.17
N ILE A 73 10.48 16.18 14.26
CA ILE A 73 9.20 16.78 13.96
C ILE A 73 8.11 15.73 14.05
N SER A 74 6.98 16.08 14.66
CA SER A 74 5.79 15.25 14.74
C SER A 74 4.80 15.67 13.64
N ILE A 75 4.54 14.78 12.69
CA ILE A 75 3.59 15.03 11.61
C ILE A 75 2.24 14.45 11.99
N VAL A 76 1.23 15.32 12.01
CA VAL A 76 -0.18 14.94 12.16
C VAL A 76 -0.73 14.67 10.77
N ILE A 77 -0.97 13.41 10.47
CA ILE A 77 -1.46 12.95 9.17
C ILE A 77 -2.99 12.93 9.19
N THR A 78 -3.58 13.63 8.22
CA THR A 78 -5.03 13.62 7.97
C THR A 78 -5.29 13.48 6.48
N GLU A 79 -5.17 12.26 5.96
CA GLU A 79 -5.40 11.98 4.54
C GLU A 79 -6.79 11.41 4.32
N LYS A 80 -7.55 12.04 3.42
CA LYS A 80 -8.86 11.55 2.99
C LYS A 80 -8.88 11.46 1.47
N THR A 81 -8.84 10.24 0.94
CA THR A 81 -8.99 9.98 -0.49
C THR A 81 -10.39 9.48 -0.76
N ASN A 82 -11.21 10.29 -1.43
CA ASN A 82 -12.49 9.87 -1.98
C ASN A 82 -12.26 9.55 -3.46
N ALA A 83 -11.96 8.30 -3.78
CA ALA A 83 -11.83 7.85 -5.17
C ALA A 83 -13.14 7.19 -5.59
N VAL A 84 -13.99 7.94 -6.31
CA VAL A 84 -15.14 7.35 -7.00
C VAL A 84 -14.61 6.77 -8.31
N LYS A 85 -14.38 5.46 -8.36
CA LYS A 85 -14.16 4.76 -9.63
C LYS A 85 -15.54 4.45 -10.20
N ALA A 86 -16.03 5.32 -11.08
CA ALA A 86 -17.16 5.00 -11.95
C ALA A 86 -16.69 4.03 -13.05
N GLY A 87 -16.42 2.78 -12.67
CA GLY A 87 -16.16 1.68 -13.58
C GLY A 87 -17.46 0.95 -13.85
N ALA A 88 -18.22 1.34 -14.87
CA ALA A 88 -19.41 0.61 -15.30
C ALA A 88 -19.00 -0.73 -15.92
N SER A 89 -18.71 -1.73 -15.08
CA SER A 89 -18.61 -3.13 -15.49
C SER A 89 -19.98 -3.78 -15.30
N SER A 90 -20.93 -3.50 -16.18
CA SER A 90 -22.23 -4.19 -16.17
C SER A 90 -22.08 -5.58 -16.79
N GLY A 91 -21.44 -6.49 -16.06
CA GLY A 91 -21.32 -7.90 -16.40
C GLY A 91 -22.55 -8.69 -16.00
N ASN A 92 -23.67 -8.55 -16.73
CA ASN A 92 -24.85 -9.39 -16.50
C ASN A 92 -24.57 -10.82 -17.00
N LYS A 93 -24.10 -11.70 -16.12
CA LYS A 93 -23.97 -13.13 -16.43
C LYS A 93 -25.23 -13.87 -15.99
N SER A 94 -26.18 -14.05 -16.90
CA SER A 94 -27.32 -14.94 -16.70
C SER A 94 -26.97 -16.34 -17.20
N GLY A 95 -26.80 -17.29 -16.28
CA GLY A 95 -26.65 -18.70 -16.61
C GLY A 95 -27.89 -19.47 -16.17
N SER A 96 -28.63 -20.04 -17.12
CA SER A 96 -29.68 -21.03 -16.85
C SER A 96 -29.13 -22.42 -17.15
N VAL A 97 -29.05 -23.28 -16.14
CA VAL A 97 -28.69 -24.69 -16.33
C VAL A 97 -29.95 -25.53 -16.20
N ASN A 98 -30.42 -26.07 -17.32
CA ASN A 98 -31.52 -27.03 -17.34
C ASN A 98 -30.93 -28.44 -17.20
N PHE A 99 -31.00 -28.99 -15.99
CA PHE A 99 -30.68 -30.40 -15.77
C PHE A 99 -31.89 -31.26 -16.13
N GLY A 100 -31.87 -31.84 -17.33
CA GLY A 100 -32.82 -32.88 -17.74
C GLY A 100 -32.18 -34.25 -17.56
N LEU A 101 -32.84 -35.16 -16.84
CA LEU A 101 -32.43 -36.56 -16.79
C LEU A 101 -32.45 -37.14 -18.22
N PRO A 102 -31.41 -37.85 -18.69
CA PRO A 102 -31.49 -38.57 -19.94
C PRO A 102 -32.63 -39.61 -19.86
N GLY A 103 -33.45 -39.66 -20.92
CA GLY A 103 -34.72 -40.39 -21.00
C GLY A 103 -34.79 -41.82 -20.39
N PRO A 104 -33.75 -42.67 -20.42
CA PRO A 104 -33.85 -44.01 -19.81
C PRO A 104 -33.90 -44.03 -18.27
N VAL A 105 -33.49 -42.95 -17.58
CA VAL A 105 -33.57 -42.87 -16.10
C VAL A 105 -34.95 -42.36 -15.66
N GLN A 106 -35.59 -41.51 -16.48
CA GLN A 106 -36.91 -40.94 -16.21
C GLN A 106 -38.03 -42.00 -16.23
N SER A 107 -37.89 -43.06 -17.04
CA SER A 107 -38.87 -44.15 -17.10
C SER A 107 -38.83 -45.10 -15.90
N ARG A 108 -37.71 -45.15 -15.16
CA ARG A 108 -37.57 -46.00 -13.96
C ARG A 108 -38.04 -45.34 -12.66
N PHE A 109 -38.10 -44.01 -12.61
CA PHE A 109 -38.42 -43.25 -11.40
C PHE A 109 -39.80 -42.56 -11.41
N GLY A 110 -40.64 -42.79 -12.42
CA GLY A 110 -42.08 -42.48 -12.35
C GLY A 110 -42.45 -41.01 -12.10
N GLY A 111 -41.57 -40.06 -12.40
CA GLY A 111 -41.85 -38.63 -12.21
C GLY A 111 -40.85 -37.75 -12.94
N SER A 112 -41.34 -36.71 -13.63
CA SER A 112 -40.50 -35.67 -14.19
C SER A 112 -40.02 -34.75 -13.06
N VAL A 113 -38.82 -34.99 -12.55
CA VAL A 113 -38.15 -34.03 -11.66
C VAL A 113 -37.45 -33.00 -12.54
N SER A 114 -38.14 -31.90 -12.84
CA SER A 114 -37.55 -30.72 -13.49
C SER A 114 -37.00 -29.79 -12.41
N THR A 115 -35.69 -29.81 -12.18
CA THR A 115 -35.03 -28.83 -11.30
C THR A 115 -34.55 -27.65 -12.14
N SER A 116 -35.25 -26.53 -12.07
CA SER A 116 -34.81 -25.27 -12.66
C SER A 116 -33.96 -24.49 -11.66
N ALA A 117 -32.64 -24.47 -11.86
CA ALA A 117 -31.73 -23.59 -11.13
C ALA A 117 -31.50 -22.30 -11.94
N ALA A 118 -32.06 -21.19 -11.47
CA ALA A 118 -31.85 -19.88 -12.07
C ALA A 118 -30.93 -19.05 -11.17
N SER A 119 -29.65 -18.97 -11.52
CA SER A 119 -28.70 -18.08 -10.86
C SER A 119 -28.64 -16.75 -11.60
N LYS A 120 -29.18 -15.69 -10.98
CA LYS A 120 -29.06 -14.30 -11.46
C LYS A 120 -27.86 -13.64 -10.77
N PHE A 121 -26.83 -13.31 -11.53
CA PHE A 121 -25.72 -12.47 -11.06
C PHE A 121 -25.92 -11.06 -11.61
N GLY A 122 -26.33 -10.14 -10.76
CA GLY A 122 -26.37 -8.71 -11.06
C GLY A 122 -25.15 -8.05 -10.44
N ASP A 123 -24.27 -7.51 -11.27
CA ASP A 123 -23.12 -6.73 -10.82
C ASP A 123 -23.36 -5.27 -11.22
N ALA A 124 -23.85 -4.48 -10.26
CA ALA A 124 -23.91 -3.03 -10.37
C ALA A 124 -22.72 -2.48 -9.59
N ASP A 125 -21.55 -2.50 -10.20
CA ASP A 125 -20.29 -2.16 -9.54
C ASP A 125 -20.14 -0.63 -9.48
N ASN A 126 -20.75 0.00 -8.47
CA ASN A 126 -20.48 1.40 -8.13
C ASN A 126 -19.42 1.45 -7.02
N GLN A 127 -18.15 1.24 -7.39
CA GLN A 127 -17.05 1.16 -6.44
C GLN A 127 -16.61 2.55 -5.99
N SER A 128 -17.23 2.99 -4.91
CA SER A 128 -16.76 4.12 -4.11
C SER A 128 -15.66 3.63 -3.17
N ALA A 129 -14.40 3.90 -3.52
CA ALA A 129 -13.26 3.65 -2.64
C ALA A 129 -13.00 4.90 -1.79
N SER A 130 -13.48 4.88 -0.55
CA SER A 130 -13.15 5.90 0.45
C SER A 130 -12.07 5.38 1.39
N ASN A 131 -10.88 5.98 1.35
CA ASN A 131 -9.79 5.69 2.27
C ASN A 131 -9.56 6.90 3.17
N ALA A 132 -9.71 6.71 4.47
CA ALA A 132 -9.35 7.70 5.49
C ALA A 132 -8.14 7.16 6.28
N PHE A 133 -7.07 7.94 6.30
CA PHE A 133 -5.87 7.64 7.07
C PHE A 133 -5.57 8.80 8.01
N THR A 134 -5.65 8.52 9.31
CA THR A 134 -5.37 9.50 10.37
C THR A 134 -4.34 8.93 11.32
N GLY A 135 -3.36 9.73 11.72
CA GLY A 135 -2.33 9.27 12.63
C GLY A 135 -1.26 10.30 12.89
N THR A 136 -0.29 9.94 13.73
CA THR A 136 0.87 10.78 14.02
C THR A 136 2.15 9.97 13.83
N ILE A 137 3.11 10.55 13.11
CA ILE A 137 4.42 9.95 12.86
C ILE A 137 5.53 10.95 13.24
N GLY A 138 6.56 10.44 13.92
CA GLY A 138 7.79 11.19 14.14
C GLY A 138 8.69 11.09 12.91
N VAL A 139 9.16 12.22 12.42
CA VAL A 139 10.10 12.33 11.30
C VAL A 139 11.33 13.11 11.75
N THR A 140 12.43 12.88 11.04
CA THR A 140 13.68 13.62 11.23
C THR A 140 13.94 14.50 10.03
N VAL A 141 14.52 15.68 10.29
CA VAL A 141 15.08 16.52 9.21
C VAL A 141 16.32 15.80 8.65
N ILE A 142 16.26 15.44 7.37
CA ILE A 142 17.38 14.80 6.67
C ILE A 142 18.31 15.82 6.02
N GLU A 143 17.77 16.97 5.60
CA GLU A 143 18.52 18.01 4.91
C GLU A 143 17.84 19.36 5.12
N VAL A 144 18.64 20.43 5.19
CA VAL A 144 18.17 21.82 5.12
C VAL A 144 18.52 22.35 3.73
N LEU A 145 17.51 22.69 2.95
CA LEU A 145 17.68 23.22 1.61
C LEU A 145 18.27 24.65 1.64
N PRO A 146 18.89 25.12 0.54
CA PRO A 146 19.49 26.46 0.46
C PRO A 146 18.50 27.62 0.71
N ASN A 147 17.21 27.38 0.51
CA ASN A 147 16.15 28.36 0.78
C ASN A 147 15.65 28.34 2.23
N GLY A 148 16.21 27.49 3.09
CA GLY A 148 15.82 27.34 4.50
C GLY A 148 14.71 26.32 4.75
N ASN A 149 14.14 25.70 3.71
CA ASN A 149 13.16 24.63 3.88
C ASN A 149 13.82 23.34 4.40
N LEU A 150 13.05 22.56 5.15
CA LEU A 150 13.50 21.31 5.74
C LEU A 150 12.97 20.15 4.91
N MET A 151 13.87 19.30 4.43
CA MET A 151 13.48 18.01 3.89
C MET A 151 13.41 17.01 5.03
N VAL A 152 12.27 16.31 5.16
CA VAL A 152 12.04 15.37 6.26
C VAL A 152 11.73 13.98 5.74
N ALA A 153 12.14 12.98 6.52
CA ALA A 153 11.76 11.59 6.30
C ALA A 153 11.69 10.84 7.63
N GLY A 154 10.79 9.85 7.69
CA GLY A 154 10.67 8.96 8.84
C GLY A 154 9.81 7.74 8.56
N GLU A 155 10.13 6.63 9.23
CA GLU A 155 9.37 5.38 9.19
C GLU A 155 8.97 4.95 10.59
N LYS A 156 7.73 4.49 10.73
CA LYS A 156 7.21 3.85 11.93
C LYS A 156 6.82 2.42 11.58
N GLN A 157 7.42 1.46 12.28
CA GLN A 157 7.09 0.03 12.15
C GLN A 157 6.24 -0.42 13.34
N ILE A 158 5.15 -1.12 13.06
CA ILE A 158 4.23 -1.66 14.08
C ILE A 158 4.12 -3.16 13.87
N GLY A 159 4.51 -3.94 14.88
CA GLY A 159 4.30 -5.39 14.88
C GLY A 159 2.89 -5.74 15.30
N MET A 160 2.18 -6.53 14.50
CA MET A 160 0.89 -7.13 14.85
C MET A 160 0.97 -8.66 14.73
N ASN A 161 0.04 -9.39 15.36
CA ASN A 161 0.02 -10.86 15.38
C ASN A 161 0.12 -11.52 13.99
N LYS A 162 -0.30 -10.83 12.91
CA LYS A 162 -0.32 -11.35 11.55
C LYS A 162 0.76 -10.76 10.62
N GLY A 163 1.68 -9.93 11.13
CA GLY A 163 2.71 -9.31 10.30
C GLY A 163 3.32 -8.02 10.86
N VAL A 164 4.04 -7.30 10.00
CA VAL A 164 4.62 -6.00 10.31
C VAL A 164 3.99 -4.94 9.42
N GLU A 165 3.51 -3.87 10.02
CA GLU A 165 2.99 -2.69 9.34
C GLU A 165 4.06 -1.60 9.30
N PHE A 166 4.19 -0.95 8.15
CA PHE A 166 5.13 0.13 7.88
C PHE A 166 4.35 1.38 7.51
N ILE A 167 4.55 2.45 8.27
CA ILE A 167 4.08 3.79 7.92
C ILE A 167 5.32 4.60 7.56
N ARG A 168 5.42 5.06 6.32
CA ARG A 168 6.53 5.90 5.84
C ARG A 168 6.00 7.28 5.48
N PHE A 169 6.77 8.30 5.84
CA PHE A 169 6.47 9.67 5.50
C PHE A 169 7.72 10.37 4.98
N SER A 170 7.56 11.17 3.93
CA SER A 170 8.56 12.14 3.49
C SER A 170 7.91 13.39 2.92
N GLY A 171 8.64 14.50 2.92
CA GLY A 171 8.17 15.74 2.32
C GLY A 171 9.05 16.93 2.66
N LEU A 172 8.61 18.11 2.24
CA LEU A 172 9.28 19.38 2.44
C LEU A 172 8.47 20.29 3.36
N ILE A 173 9.11 20.83 4.38
CA ILE A 173 8.48 21.65 5.41
C ILE A 173 9.12 23.03 5.41
N ASN A 174 8.29 24.08 5.41
CA ASN A 174 8.76 25.42 5.73
C ASN A 174 8.85 25.54 7.27
N PRO A 175 10.02 25.93 7.85
CA PRO A 175 10.17 26.17 9.28
C PRO A 175 9.09 27.07 9.91
N ASP A 176 8.54 28.02 9.15
CA ASP A 176 7.51 28.95 9.64
C ASP A 176 6.19 28.26 9.96
N ASN A 177 5.88 27.15 9.26
CA ASN A 177 4.67 26.37 9.46
C ASN A 177 4.75 25.41 10.65
N ILE A 178 5.91 25.32 11.32
CA ILE A 178 6.11 24.43 12.46
C ILE A 178 5.49 25.04 13.71
N ALA A 179 4.41 24.45 14.22
CA ALA A 179 3.79 24.91 15.45
C ALA A 179 4.69 24.64 16.68
N THR A 180 4.40 25.34 17.78
CA THR A 180 5.10 25.16 19.05
C THR A 180 5.04 23.68 19.48
N GLY A 181 6.19 23.11 19.85
CA GLY A 181 6.33 21.67 20.12
C GLY A 181 6.69 20.81 18.91
N ASN A 182 7.21 21.40 17.82
CA ASN A 182 7.64 20.70 16.60
C ASN A 182 6.53 19.87 15.94
N THR A 183 5.33 20.43 15.82
CA THR A 183 4.18 19.76 15.20
C THR A 183 3.83 20.41 13.87
N VAL A 184 3.51 19.58 12.86
CA VAL A 184 3.10 20.04 11.52
C VAL A 184 1.97 19.18 11.01
N SER A 185 0.95 19.80 10.39
CA SER A 185 -0.12 19.09 9.69
C SER A 185 0.38 18.57 8.34
N SER A 186 0.01 17.34 7.94
CA SER A 186 0.39 16.79 6.63
C SER A 186 -0.07 17.67 5.45
N THR A 187 -1.16 18.42 5.62
CA THR A 187 -1.67 19.38 4.64
C THR A 187 -0.76 20.60 4.40
N GLN A 188 0.16 20.89 5.33
CA GLN A 188 1.10 22.01 5.24
C GLN A 188 2.49 21.58 4.75
N VAL A 189 2.65 20.31 4.37
CA VAL A 189 3.89 19.73 3.85
C VAL A 189 3.83 19.69 2.33
N ALA A 190 4.85 20.23 1.67
CA ALA A 190 4.97 20.19 0.21
C ALA A 190 5.59 18.86 -0.25
N ASP A 191 5.16 18.34 -1.41
CA ASP A 191 5.50 17.00 -1.93
C ASP A 191 5.43 15.91 -0.85
N ALA A 192 4.36 15.94 -0.05
CA ALA A 192 4.14 14.98 1.02
C ALA A 192 3.84 13.60 0.42
N ARG A 193 4.65 12.60 0.81
CA ARG A 193 4.47 11.21 0.42
C ARG A 193 4.21 10.40 1.67
N VAL A 194 3.05 9.78 1.71
CA VAL A 194 2.63 8.93 2.82
C VAL A 194 2.38 7.54 2.26
N GLU A 195 3.01 6.55 2.88
CA GLU A 195 2.85 5.16 2.49
C GLU A 195 2.49 4.32 3.71
N TYR A 196 1.40 3.56 3.58
CA TYR A 196 1.02 2.53 4.53
C TYR A 196 1.15 1.17 3.84
N ARG A 197 2.07 0.33 4.34
CA ARG A 197 2.23 -1.06 3.86
C ARG A 197 2.06 -2.03 4.99
N THR A 198 1.38 -3.13 4.72
CA THR A 198 1.34 -4.30 5.59
C THR A 198 2.15 -5.42 4.92
N ASN A 199 3.13 -5.96 5.64
CA ASN A 199 3.76 -7.22 5.28
C ASN A 199 3.05 -8.34 6.04
N SER A 200 1.96 -8.86 5.46
CA SER A 200 1.23 -10.01 5.99
C SER A 200 1.69 -11.30 5.31
N GLN A 201 1.78 -12.37 6.10
CA GLN A 201 1.90 -13.72 5.55
C GLN A 201 0.50 -14.17 5.09
N LEU A 202 0.39 -14.71 3.86
CA LEU A 202 -0.87 -15.30 3.41
C LEU A 202 -1.24 -16.47 4.33
N ASP A 203 -2.45 -16.44 4.88
CA ASP A 203 -2.94 -17.53 5.71
C ASP A 203 -3.18 -18.77 4.82
N ARG A 204 -2.60 -19.91 5.20
CA ARG A 204 -2.79 -21.18 4.48
C ARG A 204 -4.26 -21.57 4.43
N ALA A 205 -5.05 -21.18 5.44
CA ALA A 205 -6.50 -21.40 5.46
C ALA A 205 -7.22 -20.64 4.33
N GLU A 206 -6.79 -19.40 4.05
CA GLU A 206 -7.38 -18.57 3.01
C GLU A 206 -7.03 -19.06 1.61
N VAL A 207 -5.78 -19.51 1.41
CA VAL A 207 -5.35 -20.16 0.17
C VAL A 207 -6.11 -21.48 -0.05
N ALA A 208 -6.32 -22.29 0.99
CA ALA A 208 -7.09 -23.52 0.90
C ALA A 208 -8.57 -23.27 0.56
N ALA A 209 -9.18 -22.23 1.15
CA ALA A 209 -10.56 -21.83 0.85
C ALA A 209 -10.70 -21.32 -0.60
N MET A 210 -9.75 -20.52 -1.08
CA MET A 210 -9.72 -20.06 -2.47
C MET A 210 -9.57 -21.24 -3.44
N ALA A 211 -8.67 -22.18 -3.15
CA ALA A 211 -8.49 -23.38 -3.96
C ALA A 211 -9.76 -24.25 -3.97
N SER A 212 -10.39 -24.46 -2.82
CA SER A 212 -11.66 -25.21 -2.73
C SER A 212 -12.75 -24.58 -3.60
N ARG A 213 -12.88 -23.25 -3.60
CA ARG A 213 -13.84 -22.53 -4.45
C ARG A 213 -13.51 -22.64 -5.94
N PHE A 214 -12.23 -22.59 -6.30
CA PHE A 214 -11.79 -22.80 -7.68
C PHE A 214 -12.16 -24.20 -8.19
N PHE A 215 -11.88 -25.25 -7.41
CA PHE A 215 -12.20 -26.62 -7.82
C PHE A 215 -13.72 -26.89 -7.84
N GLN A 216 -14.50 -26.35 -6.91
CA GLN A 216 -15.97 -26.40 -6.96
C GLN A 216 -16.55 -25.64 -8.16
N SER A 217 -15.91 -24.56 -8.59
CA SER A 217 -16.33 -23.83 -9.79
C SER A 217 -15.96 -24.54 -11.09
N LEU A 218 -14.86 -25.31 -11.10
CA LEU A 218 -14.37 -26.01 -12.28
C LEU A 218 -15.06 -27.37 -12.48
N LEU A 219 -15.44 -28.02 -11.38
CA LEU A 219 -16.16 -29.30 -11.35
C LEU A 219 -17.51 -29.09 -10.67
N PRO A 220 -18.52 -28.52 -11.37
CA PRO A 220 -19.87 -28.43 -10.81
C PRO A 220 -20.58 -29.79 -10.71
N PHE A 221 -19.94 -30.90 -11.07
CA PHE A 221 -20.40 -32.29 -10.95
C PHE A 221 -19.23 -33.25 -11.22
#